data_AF-A0A1H8R2W0-F1
#
_entry.id   AF-A0A1H8R2W0-F1
#
_cell.length_a   1.000
_cell.length_b   1.000
_cell.length_c   1.000
_cell.angle_alpha   90.00
_cell.angle_beta   90.00
_cell.angle_gamma   90.00
#
_symmetry.space_group_name_H-M   'P 1'
#
loop_
_entity.id
_entity.type
_entity.pdbx_description
1 polymer ?
#
loop_
_entity_poly.entity_id
_entity_poly.type
_entity_poly.pdbx_seq_one_letter_code
_entity_poly.pdbx_strand_id
1 'polypeptide(L)'
;MNVNLCTKKMETIIGSIQTQNEIEKLQSYGAIVSIMELFDDLAEVLAVSEDIYHQYKTSLLWHCQVLCGLEEAAGLDEASHVEAACEEIRKLKSVHCFNCN
;
A
#
# COMPACT_ATOMS: atom_id res chain seq x y z
N MET A 1 7.40 15.60 2.22
CA MET A 1 6.23 14.73 2.49
C MET A 1 6.37 14.13 3.90
N ASN A 2 5.28 13.90 4.63
CA ASN A 2 5.32 13.20 5.93
C ASN A 2 4.94 11.73 5.74
N VAL A 3 5.95 10.85 5.65
CA VAL A 3 5.76 9.42 5.38
C VAL A 3 4.87 8.77 6.44
N ASN A 4 5.12 9.02 7.73
CA ASN A 4 4.31 8.47 8.83
C ASN A 4 2.82 8.81 8.71
N LEU A 5 2.50 10.04 8.32
CA LEU A 5 1.11 10.45 8.09
C LEU A 5 0.52 9.75 6.87
N CYS A 6 1.27 9.68 5.76
CA CYS A 6 0.82 9.02 4.53
C CYS A 6 0.55 7.53 4.76
N THR A 7 1.48 6.81 5.38
CA THR A 7 1.32 5.38 5.67
C THR A 7 0.13 5.12 6.60
N LYS A 8 -0.08 5.97 7.62
CA LYS A 8 -1.24 5.85 8.51
C LYS A 8 -2.57 6.07 7.76
N LYS A 9 -2.59 7.00 6.81
CA LYS A 9 -3.76 7.20 5.93
C LYS A 9 -4.00 5.98 5.05
N MET A 10 -2.95 5.40 4.47
CA MET A 10 -3.06 4.17 3.68
C MET A 10 -3.62 3.01 4.51
N GLU A 11 -3.09 2.77 5.71
CA GLU A 11 -3.60 1.74 6.64
C GLU A 11 -5.08 1.98 6.98
N THR A 12 -5.49 3.23 7.18
CA THR A 12 -6.89 3.59 7.46
C THR A 12 -7.79 3.29 6.26
N ILE A 13 -7.35 3.66 5.05
CA ILE A 13 -8.08 3.40 3.80
C ILE A 13 -8.28 1.89 3.63
N ILE A 14 -7.19 1.12 3.69
CA ILE A 14 -7.20 -0.34 3.50
C ILE A 14 -8.02 -1.04 4.58
N GLY A 15 -7.89 -0.63 5.85
CA GLY A 15 -8.68 -1.20 6.94
C GLY A 15 -10.19 -0.97 6.83
N SER A 16 -10.62 0.03 6.06
CA SER A 16 -12.05 0.32 5.82
C SER A 16 -12.60 -0.31 4.53
N ILE A 17 -11.75 -0.96 3.72
CA ILE A 17 -12.13 -1.36 2.36
C ILE A 17 -13.24 -2.42 2.32
N GLN A 18 -13.36 -3.23 3.37
CA GLN A 18 -14.38 -4.30 3.47
C GLN A 18 -15.79 -3.75 3.69
N THR A 19 -15.93 -2.51 4.18
CA THR A 19 -17.23 -1.86 4.40
C THR A 19 -17.63 -0.95 3.24
N GLN A 20 -16.81 -0.88 2.20
CA GLN A 20 -16.99 -0.01 1.05
C GLN A 20 -17.72 -0.75 -0.09
N ASN A 21 -18.48 0.01 -0.86
CA ASN A 21 -19.01 -0.47 -2.14
C ASN A 21 -17.93 -0.47 -3.24
N GLU A 22 -18.22 -1.04 -4.40
CA GLU A 22 -17.26 -1.20 -5.50
C GLU A 22 -16.64 0.13 -5.97
N ILE A 23 -17.44 1.20 -6.05
CA ILE A 23 -16.95 2.51 -6.49
C ILE A 23 -16.00 3.11 -5.43
N GLU A 24 -16.38 3.01 -4.15
CA GLU A 24 -15.55 3.47 -3.04
C GLU A 24 -14.24 2.70 -2.95
N LYS A 25 -14.26 1.38 -3.20
CA LYS A 25 -13.04 0.55 -3.27
C LYS A 25 -12.08 1.05 -4.35
N LEU A 26 -12.60 1.35 -5.55
CA LEU A 26 -11.77 1.90 -6.64
C LEU A 26 -11.20 3.28 -6.33
N GLN A 27 -11.98 4.15 -5.67
CA GLN A 27 -11.51 5.46 -5.21
C GLN A 27 -10.41 5.32 -4.15
N SER A 28 -10.59 4.39 -3.20
CA SER A 28 -9.58 4.03 -2.20
C SER A 28 -8.29 3.56 -2.86
N TYR A 29 -8.38 2.67 -3.85
CA TYR A 29 -7.22 2.22 -4.62
C TYR A 29 -6.52 3.37 -5.35
N GLY A 30 -7.26 4.25 -6.02
CA GLY A 30 -6.69 5.44 -6.66
C GLY A 30 -5.94 6.35 -5.69
N ALA A 31 -6.45 6.51 -4.46
CA ALA A 31 -5.76 7.25 -3.41
C ALA A 31 -4.47 6.56 -2.94
N ILE A 32 -4.46 5.23 -2.82
CA ILE A 32 -3.24 4.46 -2.51
C ILE A 32 -2.19 4.63 -3.61
N VAL A 33 -2.58 4.49 -4.88
CA VAL A 33 -1.68 4.68 -6.03
C VAL A 33 -1.07 6.08 -6.02
N SER A 34 -1.89 7.12 -5.81
CA SER A 34 -1.41 8.51 -5.75
C SER A 34 -0.40 8.73 -4.62
N ILE A 35 -0.58 8.08 -3.46
CA ILE A 35 0.40 8.15 -2.37
C ILE A 35 1.69 7.41 -2.75
N MET A 36 1.59 6.27 -3.44
CA MET A 36 2.75 5.50 -3.88
C MET A 36 3.58 6.25 -4.93
N GLU A 37 2.97 7.03 -5.81
CA GLU A 37 3.69 7.92 -6.74
C GLU A 37 4.54 8.95 -5.98
N LEU A 38 3.99 9.54 -4.91
CA LEU A 38 4.76 10.44 -4.04
C LEU A 38 5.90 9.70 -3.30
N PHE A 39 5.73 8.41 -3.03
CA PHE A 39 6.76 7.58 -2.42
C PHE A 39 7.86 7.22 -3.43
N ASP A 40 7.53 7.07 -4.71
CA ASP A 40 8.51 6.84 -5.78
C ASP A 40 9.46 8.04 -5.88
N ASP A 41 8.91 9.26 -5.97
CA ASP A 41 9.70 10.50 -6.00
C ASP A 41 10.62 10.61 -4.78
N LEU A 42 10.10 10.25 -3.59
CA LEU A 42 10.89 10.31 -2.36
C LEU A 42 11.97 9.22 -2.30
N ALA A 43 11.67 8.02 -2.76
CA ALA A 43 12.61 6.90 -2.78
C ALA A 43 13.82 7.21 -3.66
N GLU A 44 13.60 7.86 -4.81
CA GLU A 44 14.67 8.34 -5.69
C GLU A 44 15.55 9.38 -4.97
N VAL A 45 14.94 10.39 -4.35
CA VAL A 45 15.66 11.46 -3.63
C VAL A 45 16.50 10.91 -2.46
N LEU A 46 15.99 9.90 -1.76
CA LEU A 46 16.65 9.30 -0.61
C LEU A 46 17.60 8.14 -0.99
N ALA A 47 17.71 7.81 -2.28
CA ALA A 47 18.47 6.66 -2.78
C ALA A 47 18.12 5.36 -2.05
N VAL A 48 16.83 5.12 -1.80
CA VAL A 48 16.34 3.86 -1.24
C VAL A 48 16.68 2.72 -2.20
N SER A 49 17.01 1.54 -1.66
CA SER A 49 17.27 0.35 -2.47
C SER A 49 16.05 0.03 -3.34
N GLU A 50 16.24 0.12 -4.66
CA GLU A 50 15.18 -0.09 -5.65
C GLU A 50 14.55 -1.48 -5.53
N ASP A 51 15.37 -2.52 -5.39
CA ASP A 51 14.90 -3.91 -5.27
C ASP A 51 13.93 -4.10 -4.09
N ILE A 52 14.31 -3.59 -2.91
CA ILE A 52 13.53 -3.78 -1.68
C ILE A 52 12.25 -2.94 -1.73
N TYR A 53 12.36 -1.67 -2.12
CA TYR A 53 11.20 -0.79 -2.23
C TYR A 53 10.21 -1.29 -3.28
N HIS A 54 10.69 -1.70 -4.45
CA HIS A 54 9.85 -2.21 -5.53
C HIS A 54 9.12 -3.48 -5.12
N GLN A 55 9.77 -4.39 -4.39
CA GLN A 55 9.13 -5.60 -3.87
C GLN A 55 7.93 -5.26 -2.98
N TYR A 56 8.10 -4.35 -2.01
CA TYR A 56 7.03 -3.99 -1.08
C TYR A 56 5.90 -3.22 -1.77
N LYS A 57 6.25 -2.29 -2.67
CA LYS A 57 5.28 -1.55 -3.50
C LYS A 57 4.43 -2.51 -4.35
N THR A 58 5.06 -3.41 -5.08
CA THR A 58 4.36 -4.33 -5.99
C THR A 58 3.44 -5.26 -5.20
N SER A 59 3.91 -5.79 -4.06
CA SER A 59 3.09 -6.62 -3.16
C SER A 59 1.87 -5.84 -2.65
N LEU A 60 2.09 -4.63 -2.12
CA LEU A 60 1.02 -3.76 -1.63
C LEU A 60 -0.05 -3.49 -2.70
N LEU A 61 0.38 -3.08 -3.89
CA LEU A 61 -0.53 -2.73 -4.98
C LEU A 61 -1.33 -3.94 -5.45
N TRP A 62 -0.70 -5.12 -5.52
CA TRP A 62 -1.39 -6.36 -5.87
C TRP A 62 -2.49 -6.70 -4.85
N HIS A 63 -2.20 -6.66 -3.54
CA HIS A 63 -3.23 -6.88 -2.53
C HIS A 63 -4.38 -5.87 -2.65
N CYS A 64 -4.08 -4.59 -2.92
CA CYS A 64 -5.12 -3.57 -3.11
C CYS A 64 -5.96 -3.81 -4.37
N GLN A 65 -5.34 -4.28 -5.47
CA GLN A 65 -6.05 -4.63 -6.71
C GLN A 65 -7.04 -5.77 -6.47
N VAL A 66 -6.62 -6.83 -5.76
CA VAL A 66 -7.50 -7.93 -5.38
C VAL A 66 -8.67 -7.44 -4.53
N LEU A 67 -8.41 -6.61 -3.51
CA LEU A 67 -9.46 -6.06 -2.64
C LEU A 67 -10.51 -5.25 -3.39
N CYS A 68 -10.14 -4.71 -4.56
CA CYS A 68 -11.00 -3.95 -5.46
C CYS A 68 -11.62 -4.80 -6.59
N GLY A 69 -11.37 -6.11 -6.63
CA GLY A 69 -11.86 -7.02 -7.67
C GLY A 69 -11.18 -6.82 -9.03
N LEU A 70 -9.98 -6.23 -9.07
CA LEU A 70 -9.23 -5.97 -10.30
C LEU A 70 -8.28 -7.12 -10.67
N GLU A 71 -7.96 -8.00 -9.72
CA GLU A 71 -7.05 -9.14 -9.87
C GLU A 71 -7.60 -10.38 -9.14
N GLU A 72 -7.10 -11.57 -9.49
CA GLU A 72 -7.50 -12.82 -8.84
C GLU A 72 -6.93 -12.95 -7.41
N ALA A 73 -7.76 -13.40 -6.47
CA ALA A 73 -7.41 -13.47 -5.04
C ALA A 73 -6.40 -14.56 -4.65
N ALA A 74 -5.91 -15.35 -5.61
CA ALA A 74 -4.94 -16.43 -5.38
C ALA A 74 -5.28 -17.38 -4.20
N GLY A 75 -6.56 -17.54 -3.89
CA GLY A 75 -7.05 -18.41 -2.81
C GLY A 75 -7.04 -17.80 -1.39
N LEU A 76 -6.73 -16.51 -1.23
CA LEU A 76 -6.83 -15.80 0.04
C LEU A 76 -8.18 -15.11 0.19
N ASP A 77 -8.63 -14.91 1.43
CA ASP A 77 -9.83 -14.11 1.72
C ASP A 77 -9.50 -12.61 1.83
N GLU A 78 -10.53 -11.77 1.77
CA GLU A 78 -10.35 -10.30 1.84
C GLU A 78 -9.61 -9.87 3.11
N ALA A 79 -9.86 -10.50 4.26
CA ALA A 79 -9.23 -10.14 5.52
C ALA A 79 -7.72 -10.39 5.48
N SER A 80 -7.30 -11.50 4.89
CA SER A 80 -5.89 -11.85 4.66
C SER A 80 -5.21 -10.84 3.73
N HIS A 81 -5.92 -10.38 2.68
CA HIS A 81 -5.40 -9.34 1.79
C HIS A 81 -5.26 -7.98 2.51
N VAL A 82 -6.19 -7.61 3.39
CA VAL A 82 -6.10 -6.39 4.22
C VAL A 82 -4.88 -6.45 5.14
N GLU A 83 -4.69 -7.56 5.85
CA GLU A 83 -3.56 -7.75 6.76
C GLU A 83 -2.22 -7.67 6.01
N ALA A 84 -2.10 -8.40 4.89
CA ALA A 84 -0.88 -8.41 4.09
C ALA A 84 -0.55 -7.02 3.52
N ALA A 85 -1.55 -6.29 3.01
CA ALA A 85 -1.35 -4.93 2.53
C ALA A 85 -0.88 -3.97 3.66
N CYS A 86 -1.45 -4.09 4.85
CA CYS A 86 -0.97 -3.31 6.01
C CYS A 86 0.46 -3.68 6.41
N GLU A 87 0.83 -4.95 6.30
CA GLU A 87 2.19 -5.40 6.57
C GLU A 87 3.21 -4.82 5.58
N GLU A 88 2.87 -4.76 4.28
CA GLU A 88 3.72 -4.08 3.28
C GLU A 88 3.89 -2.59 3.60
N ILE A 89 2.85 -1.91 4.07
CA ILE A 89 2.96 -0.52 4.52
C ILE A 89 3.94 -0.38 5.70
N ARG A 90 3.92 -1.30 6.66
CA ARG A 90 4.89 -1.30 7.77
C ARG A 90 6.31 -1.52 7.28
N LYS A 91 6.51 -2.39 6.29
CA LYS A 91 7.82 -2.60 5.66
C LYS A 91 8.32 -1.33 4.95
N LEU A 92 7.44 -0.59 4.28
CA LEU A 92 7.77 0.73 3.69
C LEU A 92 8.23 1.75 4.75
N LYS A 93 7.70 1.70 5.97
CA LYS A 93 8.15 2.57 7.07
C LYS A 93 9.50 2.15 7.65
N SER A 94 9.94 0.92 7.44
CA SER A 94 11.10 0.34 8.11
C SER A 94 12.43 0.98 7.66
N VAL A 95 13.51 0.61 8.36
CA VAL A 95 14.89 0.99 8.02
C VAL A 95 15.30 0.60 6.60
N HIS A 96 14.62 -0.37 5.99
CA HIS A 96 14.89 -0.81 4.62
C HIS A 96 14.33 0.12 3.55
N CYS A 97 13.48 1.08 3.94
CA CYS A 97 12.90 2.08 3.07
C CYS A 97 13.05 3.46 3.71
N PHE A 98 11.97 4.01 4.29
CA PHE A 98 11.96 5.41 4.71
C PHE A 98 12.46 5.67 6.13
N ASN A 99 12.81 4.63 6.90
CA ASN A 99 13.32 4.72 8.27
C ASN A 99 12.49 5.68 9.16
N CYS A 100 11.18 5.47 9.16
CA CYS A 100 10.21 6.26 9.87
C CYS A 100 9.79 5.53 11.15
N ASN A 101 10.65 5.56 12.17
CA ASN A 101 10.30 5.15 13.53
C ASN A 101 9.41 6.20 14.22
#